data_AF-A0A9E5V5I1-F1
#
_entry.id   AF-A0A9E5V5I1-F1
#
_cell.length_a   1.000
_cell.length_b   1.000
_cell.length_c   1.000
_cell.angle_alpha   90.00
_cell.angle_beta   90.00
_cell.angle_gamma   90.00
#
_symmetry.space_group_name_H-M   'P 1'
#
loop_
_entity.id
_entity.type
_entity.pdbx_description
1 polymer ?
#
loop_
_entity_poly.entity_id
_entity_poly.type
_entity_poly.pdbx_seq_one_letter_code
_entity_poly.pdbx_strand_id
1 'polypeptide(L)'
;AFLYPLFAAFLYFLLRRPLAGISSRSLFPMLGAIALQGLFYPQCVLISAGILCLQPLQWKQGKPGFSKQRSDYLFCFAGLAVTFLVLLPFALQSSEFGPTITLAEARELADFGENGRSRFFINDPFEFWLVGERSGIFPALWVPRLMLSGLLLPMIWRFPDRFPLLRQVTDQVKLLPQIIGASLGLFAIAHLLLFKLQLPSRYTQHSFRFVMAVAAAIAITAILDALFRWANRQGDQVVYKKPLAMGLTALLSSWLIFYPSLVEEFPDPNYKEGEVPALYEFFQQQPKDTLIASLAMEVNNIPSFAQRSILVGREYAIPYQLGYYSLFRERVVDLIRAQYSPDLSVVQEFIQQYGIDFWVLDHDALTAEYVIDERWVRQHEEVVAEVVAMMQQDNVPALVRGVEQCSVLEVGGLVVLQADCLVEAPSSPLDAVQ
;
A
#
# COMPACT_ATOMS: atom_id res chain seq x y z
N ALA A 1 -0.93 -6.42 8.80
CA ALA A 1 -0.87 -6.95 10.19
C ALA A 1 0.49 -7.59 10.55
N PHE A 2 1.01 -8.55 9.77
CA PHE A 2 2.15 -9.39 10.19
C PHE A 2 3.56 -8.78 10.09
N LEU A 3 3.76 -7.75 9.26
CA LEU A 3 5.09 -7.18 8.98
C LEU A 3 5.80 -6.70 10.26
N TYR A 4 5.21 -5.78 11.02
CA TYR A 4 5.90 -5.16 12.17
C TYR A 4 6.23 -6.16 13.29
N PRO A 5 5.31 -7.05 13.73
CA PRO A 5 5.65 -8.05 14.74
C PRO A 5 6.76 -9.01 14.29
N LEU A 6 6.72 -9.49 13.04
CA LEU A 6 7.73 -10.43 12.54
C LEU A 6 9.08 -9.75 12.31
N PHE A 7 9.10 -8.49 11.86
CA PHE A 7 10.33 -7.72 11.74
C PHE A 7 10.93 -7.40 13.12
N ALA A 8 10.10 -7.01 14.09
CA ALA A 8 10.52 -6.80 15.47
C ALA A 8 11.08 -8.09 16.10
N ALA A 9 10.44 -9.24 15.86
CA ALA A 9 10.93 -10.54 16.32
C ALA A 9 12.30 -10.88 15.73
N PHE A 10 12.49 -10.69 14.41
CA PHE A 10 13.78 -10.83 13.74
C PHE A 10 14.86 -9.97 14.42
N LEU A 11 14.60 -8.68 14.61
CA LEU A 11 15.57 -7.77 15.25
C LEU A 11 15.83 -8.16 16.70
N TYR A 12 14.80 -8.52 17.47
CA TYR A 12 14.92 -8.94 18.87
C TYR A 12 15.86 -10.13 19.02
N PHE A 13 15.67 -11.19 18.21
CA PHE A 13 16.52 -12.36 18.29
C PHE A 13 17.92 -12.11 17.72
N LEU A 14 18.05 -11.26 16.70
CA LEU A 14 19.34 -10.80 16.19
C LEU A 14 20.15 -10.03 17.26
N LEU A 15 19.48 -9.20 18.06
CA LEU A 15 20.07 -8.45 19.16
C LEU A 15 20.46 -9.33 20.36
N ARG A 16 19.70 -10.41 20.61
CA ARG A 16 19.99 -11.41 21.65
C ARG A 16 20.93 -12.52 21.19
N ARG A 17 21.69 -12.30 20.12
CA ARG A 17 22.72 -13.25 19.70
C ARG A 17 23.83 -13.35 20.77
N PRO A 18 24.32 -14.56 21.07
CA PRO A 18 25.41 -14.73 22.03
C PRO A 18 26.71 -14.13 21.48
N LEU A 19 27.50 -13.54 22.38
CA LEU A 19 28.84 -13.01 22.06
C LEU A 19 29.87 -14.11 21.77
N ALA A 20 29.63 -15.34 22.25
CA ALA A 20 30.45 -16.51 22.00
C ALA A 20 29.58 -17.77 21.79
N GLY A 21 29.84 -18.51 20.70
CA GLY A 21 29.21 -19.79 20.41
C GLY A 21 27.87 -19.73 19.68
N ILE A 22 27.30 -20.91 19.43
CA ILE A 22 25.99 -21.10 18.83
C ILE A 22 24.96 -21.12 19.97
N SER A 23 24.03 -20.17 19.99
CA SER A 23 22.87 -20.26 20.87
C SER A 23 21.64 -20.55 20.04
N SER A 24 21.19 -21.79 20.11
CA SER A 24 19.92 -22.25 19.53
C SER A 24 18.73 -21.41 20.02
N ARG A 25 18.84 -20.75 21.18
CA ARG A 25 17.77 -19.92 21.78
C ARG A 25 17.47 -18.64 21.00
N SER A 26 18.39 -18.13 20.18
CA SER A 26 18.15 -16.93 19.35
C SER A 26 18.27 -17.19 17.85
N LEU A 27 19.13 -18.13 17.43
CA LEU A 27 19.28 -18.43 16.01
C LEU A 27 17.99 -19.01 15.41
N PHE A 28 17.44 -20.10 15.95
CA PHE A 28 16.25 -20.73 15.36
C PHE A 28 15.01 -19.82 15.36
N PRO A 29 14.70 -19.08 16.45
CA PRO A 29 13.60 -18.12 16.40
C PRO A 29 13.81 -16.99 15.40
N MET A 30 15.05 -16.51 15.19
CA MET A 30 15.35 -15.54 14.14
C MET A 30 15.10 -16.13 12.74
N LEU A 31 15.56 -17.36 12.49
CA LEU A 31 15.32 -18.06 11.22
C LEU A 31 13.83 -18.29 10.99
N GLY A 32 13.09 -18.67 12.03
CA GLY A 32 11.63 -18.79 12.01
C GLY A 32 10.95 -17.46 11.67
N ALA A 33 11.42 -16.34 12.25
CA ALA A 33 10.90 -15.01 11.91
C ALA A 33 11.15 -14.67 10.43
N ILE A 34 12.33 -14.99 9.87
CA ILE A 34 12.64 -14.79 8.44
C ILE A 34 11.72 -15.65 7.57
N ALA A 35 11.50 -16.92 7.93
CA ALA A 35 10.61 -17.81 7.19
C ALA A 35 9.16 -17.31 7.20
N LEU A 36 8.66 -16.89 8.36
CA LEU A 36 7.32 -16.31 8.49
C LEU A 36 7.19 -14.98 7.74
N GLN A 37 8.23 -14.14 7.73
CA GLN A 37 8.25 -12.95 6.87
C GLN A 37 8.09 -13.37 5.41
N GLY A 38 8.79 -14.40 4.95
CA GLY A 38 8.66 -14.85 3.57
C GLY A 38 7.29 -15.44 3.21
N LEU A 39 6.59 -16.02 4.18
CA LEU A 39 5.22 -16.50 3.98
C LEU A 39 4.18 -15.37 3.93
N PHE A 40 4.30 -14.37 4.81
CA PHE A 40 3.27 -13.34 4.97
C PHE A 40 3.59 -12.00 4.28
N TYR A 41 4.88 -11.71 4.07
CA TYR A 41 5.37 -10.47 3.46
C TYR A 41 6.79 -10.63 2.88
N PRO A 42 6.95 -11.29 1.72
CA PRO A 42 8.26 -11.65 1.15
C PRO A 42 9.28 -10.51 1.02
N GLN A 43 8.81 -9.29 0.76
CA GLN A 43 9.69 -8.11 0.61
C GLN A 43 10.47 -7.78 1.89
N CYS A 44 9.91 -8.07 3.07
CA CYS A 44 10.58 -7.80 4.35
C CYS A 44 11.80 -8.72 4.54
N VAL A 45 11.77 -9.93 3.96
CA VAL A 45 12.90 -10.88 3.98
C VAL A 45 14.14 -10.26 3.35
N LEU A 46 13.99 -9.51 2.25
CA LEU A 46 15.11 -8.85 1.58
C LEU A 46 15.75 -7.78 2.47
N ILE A 47 14.96 -7.03 3.22
CA ILE A 47 15.47 -6.05 4.20
C ILE A 47 16.23 -6.77 5.31
N SER A 48 15.67 -7.86 5.86
CA SER A 48 16.35 -8.70 6.85
C SER A 48 17.66 -9.28 6.32
N ALA A 49 17.69 -9.77 5.08
CA ALA A 49 18.89 -10.24 4.42
C ALA A 49 19.93 -9.13 4.25
N GLY A 50 19.52 -7.92 3.83
CA GLY A 50 20.40 -6.77 3.75
C GLY A 50 21.02 -6.41 5.11
N ILE A 51 20.23 -6.41 6.18
CA ILE A 51 20.71 -6.17 7.55
C ILE A 51 21.73 -7.23 7.96
N LEU A 52 21.49 -8.51 7.64
CA LEU A 52 22.41 -9.61 7.91
C LEU A 52 23.72 -9.47 7.14
N CYS A 53 23.68 -9.08 5.86
CA CYS A 53 24.88 -8.79 5.07
C CYS A 53 25.70 -7.63 5.66
N LEU A 54 25.04 -6.66 6.32
CA LEU A 54 25.70 -5.55 7.00
C LEU A 54 26.22 -5.91 8.39
N GLN A 55 25.84 -7.05 9.00
CA GLN A 55 26.30 -7.43 10.35
C GLN A 55 27.82 -7.68 10.44
N PRO A 56 28.45 -8.40 9.51
CA PRO A 56 29.90 -8.60 9.54
C PRO A 56 30.69 -7.32 9.29
N LEU A 57 30.08 -6.27 8.75
CA LEU A 57 30.74 -5.00 8.52
C LEU A 57 30.80 -4.19 9.82
N GLN A 58 32.02 -3.85 10.25
CA GLN A 58 32.28 -3.02 11.41
C GLN A 58 32.98 -1.74 10.98
N TRP A 59 32.54 -0.61 11.54
CA TRP A 59 33.25 0.66 11.41
C TRP A 59 34.07 0.87 12.67
N LYS A 60 35.41 0.79 12.58
CA LYS A 60 36.31 1.02 13.71
C LYS A 60 37.33 2.08 13.35
N GLN A 61 37.43 3.13 14.17
CA GLN A 61 38.38 4.23 13.97
C GLN A 61 38.33 4.86 12.57
N GLY A 62 37.12 5.04 12.01
CA GLY A 62 36.94 5.64 10.68
C GLY A 62 37.23 4.71 9.50
N LYS A 63 37.62 3.45 9.73
CA LYS A 63 37.88 2.48 8.66
C LYS A 63 36.83 1.36 8.66
N PRO A 64 36.31 0.96 7.49
CA PRO A 64 35.52 -0.25 7.37
C PRO A 64 36.42 -1.46 7.61
N GLY A 65 35.93 -2.43 8.37
CA GLY A 65 36.61 -3.67 8.65
C GLY A 65 35.60 -4.80 8.87
N PHE A 66 36.10 -6.03 8.90
CA PHE A 66 35.26 -7.19 9.12
C PHE A 66 35.22 -7.57 10.60
N SER A 67 34.07 -8.06 11.04
CA SER A 67 33.88 -8.61 12.36
C SER A 67 34.78 -9.82 12.55
N LYS A 68 35.35 -9.95 13.75
CA LYS A 68 36.07 -11.15 14.18
C LYS A 68 35.15 -12.16 14.87
N GLN A 69 33.89 -11.81 15.10
CA GLN A 69 32.93 -12.65 15.80
C GLN A 69 32.33 -13.66 14.83
N ARG A 70 32.53 -14.97 15.12
CA ARG A 70 31.98 -16.06 14.30
C ARG A 70 30.45 -16.05 14.24
N SER A 71 29.79 -15.56 15.29
CA SER A 71 28.34 -15.46 15.35
C SER A 71 27.76 -14.53 14.28
N ASP A 72 28.46 -13.44 13.91
CA ASP A 72 28.00 -12.52 12.87
C ASP A 72 27.91 -13.22 11.51
N TYR A 73 28.90 -14.06 11.18
CA TYR A 73 28.90 -14.84 9.94
C TYR A 73 27.88 -15.97 9.99
N LEU A 74 27.77 -16.69 11.11
CA LEU A 74 26.82 -17.78 11.25
C LEU A 74 25.38 -17.29 11.06
N PHE A 75 25.00 -16.21 11.74
CA PHE A 75 23.67 -15.60 11.61
C PHE A 75 23.43 -15.09 10.19
N CYS A 76 24.46 -14.50 9.56
CA CYS A 76 24.40 -14.06 8.17
C CYS A 76 24.16 -15.24 7.22
N PHE A 77 25.04 -16.25 7.20
CA PHE A 77 24.92 -17.40 6.30
C PHE A 77 23.64 -18.19 6.54
N ALA A 78 23.28 -18.49 7.79
CA ALA A 78 22.07 -19.25 8.09
C ALA A 78 20.80 -18.47 7.71
N GLY A 79 20.77 -17.16 8.00
CA GLY A 79 19.64 -16.31 7.62
C GLY A 79 19.51 -16.16 6.11
N LEU A 80 20.62 -15.95 5.38
CA LEU A 80 20.63 -15.90 3.92
C LEU A 80 20.23 -17.23 3.29
N ALA A 81 20.60 -18.36 3.88
CA ALA A 81 20.16 -19.68 3.42
C ALA A 81 18.63 -19.81 3.54
N VAL A 82 18.04 -19.41 4.67
CA VAL A 82 16.57 -19.42 4.83
C VAL A 82 15.91 -18.42 3.89
N THR A 83 16.46 -17.21 3.73
CA THR A 83 15.98 -16.24 2.73
C THR A 83 15.96 -16.85 1.33
N PHE A 84 17.05 -17.50 0.91
CA PHE A 84 17.13 -18.16 -0.38
C PHE A 84 16.07 -19.25 -0.53
N LEU A 85 15.96 -20.15 0.46
CA LEU A 85 15.00 -21.25 0.43
C LEU A 85 13.55 -20.77 0.35
N VAL A 86 13.21 -19.68 1.03
CA VAL A 86 11.84 -19.15 1.06
C VAL A 86 11.51 -18.35 -0.19
N LEU A 87 12.50 -17.69 -0.81
CA LEU A 87 12.32 -16.98 -2.07
C LEU A 87 12.42 -17.90 -3.30
N LEU A 88 12.99 -19.10 -3.15
CA LEU A 88 13.19 -20.04 -4.25
C LEU A 88 11.89 -20.43 -4.96
N PRO A 89 10.76 -20.75 -4.29
CA PRO A 89 9.50 -21.03 -4.96
C PRO A 89 9.03 -19.87 -5.85
N PHE A 90 9.17 -18.63 -5.37
CA PHE A 90 8.79 -17.43 -6.13
C PHE A 90 9.69 -17.19 -7.34
N ALA A 91 10.96 -17.60 -7.27
CA ALA A 91 11.89 -17.49 -8.39
C ALA A 91 11.71 -18.59 -9.44
N LEU A 92 11.27 -19.78 -9.03
CA LEU A 92 11.08 -20.94 -9.91
C LEU A 92 9.68 -21.02 -10.52
N GLN A 93 8.66 -20.51 -9.84
CA GLN A 93 7.30 -20.51 -10.38
C GLN A 93 7.15 -19.44 -11.46
N SER A 94 6.83 -19.85 -12.68
CA SER A 94 6.24 -18.95 -13.66
C SER A 94 4.82 -18.62 -13.20
N SER A 95 4.57 -17.35 -12.87
CA SER A 95 3.20 -16.86 -12.63
C SER A 95 2.34 -17.19 -13.86
N GLU A 96 1.17 -17.80 -13.65
CA GLU A 96 0.16 -18.02 -14.72
C GLU A 96 -0.26 -16.69 -15.36
N PHE A 97 -0.12 -15.59 -14.62
CA PHE A 97 -0.43 -14.23 -15.04
C PHE A 97 0.80 -13.45 -15.53
N GLY A 98 1.96 -14.11 -15.61
CA GLY A 98 3.18 -13.51 -16.14
C GLY A 98 3.06 -13.17 -17.64
N PRO A 99 4.00 -12.38 -18.18
CA PRO A 99 5.17 -11.82 -17.51
C PRO A 99 4.83 -10.56 -16.67
N THR A 100 5.76 -10.20 -15.78
CA THR A 100 5.73 -8.88 -15.13
C THR A 100 6.01 -7.79 -16.16
N ILE A 101 5.26 -6.69 -16.10
CA ILE A 101 5.42 -5.56 -17.02
C ILE A 101 6.85 -4.99 -17.00
N THR A 102 7.36 -4.64 -18.18
CA THR A 102 8.66 -3.99 -18.33
C THR A 102 8.57 -2.47 -18.18
N LEU A 103 9.72 -1.82 -17.99
CA LEU A 103 9.80 -0.35 -17.94
C LEU A 103 9.31 0.31 -19.23
N ALA A 104 9.58 -0.28 -20.39
CA ALA A 104 9.19 0.29 -21.68
C ALA A 104 7.67 0.27 -21.83
N GLU A 105 7.04 -0.89 -21.62
CA GLU A 105 5.59 -1.06 -21.67
C GLU A 105 4.89 -0.17 -20.62
N ALA A 106 5.41 -0.12 -19.39
CA ALA A 106 4.79 0.67 -18.33
C ALA A 106 4.78 2.17 -18.63
N ARG A 107 5.75 2.69 -19.40
CA ARG A 107 5.76 4.11 -19.79
C ARG A 107 4.69 4.46 -20.81
N GLU A 108 4.23 3.48 -21.58
CA GLU A 108 3.19 3.65 -22.60
C GLU A 108 1.78 3.48 -22.03
N LEU A 109 1.64 2.81 -20.88
CA LEU A 109 0.35 2.63 -20.21
C LEU A 109 -0.06 3.87 -19.39
N ALA A 110 -1.25 4.38 -19.69
CA ALA A 110 -1.89 5.48 -18.96
C ALA A 110 -2.02 5.20 -17.45
N ASP A 111 -2.15 3.94 -17.04
CA ASP A 111 -2.25 3.52 -15.64
C ASP A 111 -1.06 3.95 -14.77
N PHE A 112 0.13 4.09 -15.35
CA PHE A 112 1.34 4.52 -14.64
C PHE A 112 1.63 6.02 -14.76
N GLY A 113 0.86 6.74 -15.58
CA GLY A 113 0.94 8.19 -15.74
C GLY A 113 0.40 8.97 -14.54
N GLU A 114 0.42 10.30 -14.62
CA GLU A 114 0.07 11.19 -13.49
C GLU A 114 -1.35 11.00 -12.95
N ASN A 115 -2.28 10.58 -13.79
CA ASN A 115 -3.69 10.40 -13.47
C ASN A 115 -4.10 8.92 -13.34
N GLY A 116 -3.19 7.98 -13.60
CA GLY A 116 -3.49 6.56 -13.62
C GLY A 116 -3.63 5.94 -12.22
N ARG A 117 -4.37 4.82 -12.14
CA ARG A 117 -4.59 4.08 -10.88
C ARG A 117 -3.29 3.67 -10.18
N SER A 118 -2.24 3.40 -10.96
CA SER A 118 -0.92 2.98 -10.52
C SER A 118 0.15 4.02 -10.79
N ARG A 119 -0.22 5.32 -10.70
CA ARG A 119 0.68 6.48 -10.84
C ARG A 119 2.08 6.20 -10.30
N PHE A 120 3.05 6.23 -11.20
CA PHE A 120 4.45 5.96 -10.93
C PHE A 120 5.37 6.94 -11.66
N PHE A 121 5.16 7.19 -12.96
CA PHE A 121 5.97 8.13 -13.73
C PHE A 121 5.42 9.54 -13.53
N ILE A 122 6.11 10.30 -12.68
CA ILE A 122 5.74 11.65 -12.29
C ILE A 122 6.81 12.61 -12.83
N ASN A 123 6.38 13.70 -13.46
CA ASN A 123 7.30 14.63 -14.10
C ASN A 123 8.10 15.47 -13.09
N ASP A 124 7.52 15.80 -11.94
CA ASP A 124 8.23 16.53 -10.89
C ASP A 124 9.30 15.63 -10.22
N PRO A 125 10.61 15.95 -10.33
CA PRO A 125 11.66 15.12 -9.76
C PRO A 125 11.61 15.07 -8.24
N PHE A 126 11.17 16.15 -7.58
CA PHE A 126 11.04 16.17 -6.13
C PHE A 126 9.96 15.18 -5.68
N GLU A 127 8.78 15.23 -6.30
CA GLU A 127 7.71 14.28 -6.05
C GLU A 127 8.16 12.86 -6.36
N PHE A 128 8.71 12.60 -7.55
CA PHE A 128 9.10 11.26 -7.98
C PHE A 128 10.09 10.60 -7.01
N TRP A 129 11.16 11.29 -6.62
CA TRP A 129 12.22 10.69 -5.80
C TRP A 129 11.94 10.74 -4.30
N LEU A 130 11.25 11.77 -3.81
CA LEU A 130 11.13 11.99 -2.37
C LEU A 130 9.80 11.55 -1.79
N VAL A 131 8.67 11.98 -2.37
CA VAL A 131 7.35 11.86 -1.71
C VAL A 131 6.32 11.04 -2.48
N GLY A 132 6.67 10.58 -3.68
CA GLY A 132 5.80 9.74 -4.51
C GLY A 132 5.42 8.45 -3.81
N GLU A 133 4.14 8.08 -3.88
CA GLU A 133 3.59 6.93 -3.14
C GLU A 133 4.32 5.61 -3.46
N ARG A 134 4.71 5.41 -4.72
CA ARG A 134 5.29 4.16 -5.24
C ARG A 134 6.80 4.26 -5.53
N SER A 135 7.29 5.45 -5.89
CA SER A 135 8.68 5.71 -6.28
C SER A 135 9.49 6.39 -5.17
N GLY A 136 8.85 7.14 -4.28
CA GLY A 136 9.51 8.02 -3.33
C GLY A 136 10.22 7.31 -2.18
N ILE A 137 11.27 7.94 -1.67
CA ILE A 137 12.05 7.45 -0.54
C ILE A 137 11.32 7.62 0.80
N PHE A 138 10.54 8.69 0.96
CA PHE A 138 9.90 9.03 2.21
C PHE A 138 8.48 8.46 2.26
N PRO A 139 8.06 7.85 3.38
CA PRO A 139 6.68 7.40 3.53
C PRO A 139 5.72 8.58 3.37
N ALA A 140 4.83 8.56 2.37
CA ALA A 140 3.96 9.69 2.00
C ALA A 140 3.19 10.35 3.15
N LEU A 141 2.90 9.61 4.23
CA LEU A 141 2.07 10.10 5.32
C LEU A 141 2.80 10.45 6.62
N TRP A 142 4.00 9.93 6.92
CA TRP A 142 4.68 10.05 8.25
C TRP A 142 3.72 10.11 9.46
N VAL A 143 2.61 9.38 9.41
CA VAL A 143 1.64 9.31 10.50
C VAL A 143 2.05 8.15 11.40
N PRO A 144 2.16 8.36 12.72
CA PRO A 144 2.01 9.63 13.43
C PRO A 144 3.24 10.55 13.35
N ARG A 145 3.00 11.87 13.21
CA ARG A 145 4.04 12.92 13.08
C ARG A 145 5.00 12.94 14.27
N LEU A 146 4.57 12.43 15.43
CA LEU A 146 5.41 12.17 16.61
C LEU A 146 6.69 11.40 16.26
N MET A 147 6.66 10.49 15.29
CA MET A 147 7.83 9.73 14.85
C MET A 147 8.96 10.62 14.30
N LEU A 148 8.66 11.82 13.80
CA LEU A 148 9.67 12.78 13.31
C LEU A 148 10.64 13.22 14.41
N SER A 149 10.23 13.15 15.69
CA SER A 149 11.13 13.42 16.82
C SER A 149 12.35 12.48 16.87
N GLY A 150 12.33 11.35 16.17
CA GLY A 150 13.50 10.49 16.01
C GLY A 150 14.66 11.15 15.28
N LEU A 151 14.41 12.21 14.49
CA LEU A 151 15.47 13.00 13.83
C LEU A 151 16.31 13.78 14.85
N LEU A 152 15.80 13.97 16.07
CA LEU A 152 16.54 14.60 17.15
C LEU A 152 17.65 13.69 17.68
N LEU A 153 17.53 12.35 17.57
CA LEU A 153 18.48 11.40 18.11
C LEU A 153 19.94 11.70 17.70
N PRO A 154 20.29 11.81 16.39
CA PRO A 154 21.66 12.14 15.99
C PRO A 154 22.12 13.52 16.47
N MET A 155 21.20 14.47 16.66
CA MET A 155 21.52 15.82 17.16
C MET A 155 21.87 15.79 18.65
N ILE A 156 21.04 15.13 19.48
CA ILE A 156 21.27 15.04 20.94
C ILE A 156 22.47 14.15 21.28
N TRP A 157 22.79 13.17 20.42
CA TRP A 157 23.94 12.28 20.59
C TRP A 157 25.28 13.01 20.61
N ARG A 158 25.34 14.20 19.99
CA ARG A 158 26.53 15.08 20.02
C ARG A 158 26.76 15.74 21.37
N PHE A 159 25.80 15.67 22.31
CA PHE A 159 25.85 16.35 23.61
C PHE A 159 25.62 15.37 24.79
N PRO A 160 26.46 14.33 24.97
CA PRO A 160 26.24 13.30 25.98
C PRO A 160 26.26 13.83 27.43
N ASP A 161 26.89 14.97 27.68
CA ASP A 161 26.91 15.61 29.01
C ASP A 161 25.59 16.31 29.35
N ARG A 162 24.84 16.76 28.32
CA ARG A 162 23.50 17.31 28.49
C ARG A 162 22.44 16.22 28.57
N PHE A 163 22.68 15.09 27.90
CA PHE A 163 21.77 13.93 27.84
C PHE A 163 22.46 12.67 28.39
N PRO A 164 22.68 12.58 29.71
CA PRO A 164 23.49 11.51 30.32
C PRO A 164 22.88 10.11 30.15
N LEU A 165 21.55 10.00 30.00
CA LEU A 165 20.89 8.72 29.71
C LEU A 165 21.40 8.06 28.42
N LEU A 166 21.87 8.84 27.44
CA LEU A 166 22.43 8.30 26.21
C LEU A 166 23.65 7.41 26.45
N ARG A 167 24.34 7.55 27.58
CA ARG A 167 25.45 6.67 27.98
C ARG A 167 25.02 5.23 28.25
N GLN A 168 23.73 4.98 28.47
CA GLN A 168 23.17 3.63 28.62
C GLN A 168 22.84 2.97 27.28
N VAL A 169 22.84 3.74 26.18
CA VAL A 169 22.56 3.17 24.85
C VAL A 169 23.77 2.37 24.39
N THR A 170 23.54 1.07 24.18
CA THR A 170 24.59 0.15 23.75
C THR A 170 24.97 0.34 22.28
N ASP A 171 26.10 -0.23 21.87
CA ASP A 171 26.56 -0.25 20.47
C ASP A 171 25.56 -0.90 19.50
N GLN A 172 24.56 -1.63 20.01
CA GLN A 172 23.49 -2.21 19.21
C GLN A 172 22.61 -1.18 18.51
N VAL A 173 22.65 0.10 18.93
CA VAL A 173 21.97 1.19 18.21
C VAL A 173 22.43 1.31 16.74
N LYS A 174 23.61 0.78 16.40
CA LYS A 174 24.11 0.65 15.01
C LYS A 174 23.16 -0.12 14.09
N LEU A 175 22.23 -0.90 14.66
CA LEU A 175 21.20 -1.59 13.89
C LEU A 175 20.27 -0.61 13.17
N LEU A 176 20.01 0.58 13.73
CA LEU A 176 19.18 1.61 13.09
C LEU A 176 19.78 2.09 11.74
N PRO A 177 21.05 2.54 11.67
CA PRO A 177 21.67 2.89 10.40
C PRO A 177 21.89 1.67 9.48
N GLN A 178 22.01 0.44 10.01
CA GLN A 178 22.04 -0.77 9.17
C GLN A 178 20.70 -1.03 8.48
N ILE A 179 19.58 -0.84 9.18
CA ILE A 179 18.23 -0.90 8.58
C ILE A 179 18.13 0.15 7.48
N ILE A 180 18.51 1.41 7.76
CA ILE A 180 18.51 2.47 6.75
C ILE A 180 19.37 2.08 5.55
N GLY A 181 20.59 1.60 5.77
CA GLY A 181 21.51 1.21 4.69
C GLY A 181 20.96 0.08 3.82
N ALA A 182 20.38 -0.96 4.43
CA ALA A 182 19.72 -2.05 3.71
C ALA A 182 18.54 -1.54 2.88
N SER A 183 17.69 -0.71 3.48
CA SER A 183 16.52 -0.12 2.80
C SER A 183 16.90 0.78 1.64
N LEU A 184 17.91 1.64 1.80
CA LEU A 184 18.40 2.52 0.74
C LEU A 184 19.05 1.73 -0.40
N GLY A 185 19.81 0.68 -0.08
CA GLY A 185 20.39 -0.21 -1.07
C GLY A 185 19.30 -0.89 -1.91
N LEU A 186 18.29 -1.47 -1.27
CA LEU A 186 17.17 -2.10 -1.96
C LEU A 186 16.30 -1.10 -2.71
N PHE A 187 16.09 0.10 -2.18
CA PHE A 187 15.41 1.20 -2.86
C PHE A 187 16.10 1.57 -4.19
N ALA A 188 17.43 1.68 -4.17
CA ALA A 188 18.20 1.96 -5.37
C ALA A 188 18.13 0.79 -6.36
N ILE A 189 18.29 -0.45 -5.89
CA ILE A 189 18.20 -1.64 -6.75
C ILE A 189 16.80 -1.78 -7.35
N ALA A 190 15.73 -1.46 -6.60
CA ALA A 190 14.37 -1.51 -7.09
C ALA A 190 14.10 -0.47 -8.20
N HIS A 191 14.72 0.71 -8.12
CA HIS A 191 14.70 1.68 -9.22
C HIS A 191 15.44 1.19 -10.46
N LEU A 192 16.54 0.44 -10.28
CA LEU A 192 17.30 -0.11 -11.40
C LEU A 192 16.58 -1.28 -12.07
N LEU A 193 15.87 -2.10 -11.29
CA LEU A 193 15.22 -3.34 -11.73
C LEU A 193 13.71 -3.20 -11.85
N LEU A 194 13.20 -2.02 -12.21
CA LEU A 194 11.79 -1.67 -12.01
C LEU A 194 10.81 -2.77 -12.42
N PHE A 195 9.91 -2.97 -11.47
CA PHE A 195 8.86 -3.97 -11.27
C PHE A 195 9.29 -5.42 -11.07
N LYS A 196 10.54 -5.82 -11.41
CA LYS A 196 11.05 -7.16 -11.03
C LYS A 196 11.29 -7.31 -9.53
N LEU A 197 11.72 -6.22 -8.88
CA LEU A 197 11.94 -6.16 -7.43
C LEU A 197 10.83 -5.37 -6.71
N GLN A 198 9.63 -5.33 -7.30
CA GLN A 198 8.50 -4.52 -6.84
C GLN A 198 8.82 -3.01 -6.77
N LEU A 199 7.94 -2.25 -6.10
CA LEU A 199 7.98 -0.81 -6.01
C LEU A 199 9.08 -0.34 -5.05
N PRO A 200 9.90 0.65 -5.43
CA PRO A 200 10.98 1.16 -4.59
C PRO A 200 10.54 1.63 -3.20
N SER A 201 9.42 2.36 -3.11
CA SER A 201 8.95 2.92 -1.83
C SER A 201 8.67 1.86 -0.78
N ARG A 202 8.35 0.62 -1.19
CA ARG A 202 8.07 -0.49 -0.25
C ARG A 202 9.27 -0.87 0.60
N TYR A 203 10.50 -0.60 0.15
CA TYR A 203 11.71 -0.88 0.92
C TYR A 203 12.00 0.14 2.01
N THR A 204 11.55 1.39 1.85
CA THR A 204 11.78 2.47 2.82
C THR A 204 10.56 2.75 3.69
N GLN A 205 9.34 2.59 3.15
CA GLN A 205 8.09 2.99 3.81
C GLN A 205 7.93 2.39 5.21
N HIS A 206 8.05 1.07 5.34
CA HIS A 206 7.88 0.38 6.63
C HIS A 206 9.13 0.40 7.49
N SER A 207 10.31 0.27 6.88
CA SER A 207 11.59 0.21 7.59
C SER A 207 11.94 1.56 8.22
N PHE A 208 11.69 2.68 7.54
CA PHE A 208 11.91 4.01 8.09
C PHE A 208 10.93 4.31 9.22
N ARG A 209 9.64 3.95 9.08
CA ARG A 209 8.68 4.08 10.20
C ARG A 209 9.17 3.34 11.45
N PHE A 210 9.71 2.14 11.28
CA PHE A 210 10.29 1.38 12.39
C PHE A 210 11.50 2.11 13.02
N VAL A 211 12.46 2.55 12.20
CA VAL A 211 13.66 3.25 12.68
C VAL A 211 13.29 4.55 13.39
N MET A 212 12.38 5.33 12.81
CA MET A 212 11.93 6.61 13.35
C MET A 212 11.18 6.44 14.67
N ALA A 213 10.33 5.41 14.80
CA ALA A 213 9.65 5.11 16.05
C ALA A 213 10.63 4.76 17.19
N VAL A 214 11.61 3.90 16.93
CA VAL A 214 12.63 3.53 17.92
C VAL A 214 13.52 4.72 18.26
N ALA A 215 13.96 5.48 17.24
CA ALA A 215 14.79 6.66 17.44
C ALA A 215 14.05 7.75 18.23
N ALA A 216 12.76 7.96 17.95
CA ALA A 216 11.89 8.88 18.68
C ALA A 216 11.78 8.49 20.15
N ALA A 217 11.55 7.20 20.44
CA ALA A 217 11.45 6.70 21.82
C ALA A 217 12.75 6.98 22.61
N ILE A 218 13.91 6.69 22.03
CA ILE A 218 15.22 6.96 22.64
C ILE A 218 15.40 8.48 22.86
N ALA A 219 15.12 9.29 21.83
CA ALA A 219 15.32 10.74 21.89
C ALA A 219 14.42 11.41 22.94
N ILE A 220 13.12 11.11 22.92
CA ILE A 220 12.14 11.66 23.86
C ILE A 220 12.49 11.25 25.30
N THR A 221 12.84 9.98 25.52
CA THR A 221 13.19 9.50 26.87
C THR A 221 14.48 10.16 27.37
N ALA A 222 15.47 10.36 26.51
CA ALA A 222 16.69 11.08 26.87
C ALA A 222 16.42 12.57 27.17
N ILE A 223 15.52 13.22 26.44
CA ILE A 223 15.10 14.61 26.69
C ILE A 223 14.38 14.70 28.05
N LEU A 224 13.46 13.77 28.34
CA LEU A 224 12.75 13.73 29.62
C LEU A 224 13.72 13.51 30.79
N ASP A 225 14.66 12.56 30.71
CA ASP A 225 15.69 12.35 31.75
C ASP A 225 16.54 13.60 31.95
N ALA A 226 16.96 14.27 30.88
CA ALA A 226 17.73 15.51 30.96
C ALA A 226 16.95 16.63 31.66
N LEU A 227 15.66 16.78 31.36
CA LEU A 227 14.76 17.75 32.01
C LEU A 227 14.60 17.46 33.51
N PHE A 228 14.36 16.20 33.88
CA PHE A 228 14.23 15.78 35.27
C PHE A 228 15.51 16.01 36.07
N ARG A 229 16.67 15.67 35.50
CA ARG A 229 17.97 15.90 36.15
C ARG A 229 18.24 17.39 36.31
N TRP A 230 17.99 18.19 35.28
CA TRP A 230 18.16 19.65 35.34
C TRP A 230 17.29 20.28 36.44
N ALA A 231 16.04 19.82 36.60
CA ALA A 231 15.14 20.27 37.67
C ALA A 231 15.64 19.93 39.08
N ASN A 232 16.38 18.83 39.22
CA ASN A 232 16.84 18.26 40.49
C ASN A 232 18.31 18.54 40.81
N ARG A 233 19.03 19.33 39.98
CA ARG A 233 20.41 19.72 40.26
C ARG A 233 20.48 20.59 41.51
N GLN A 234 21.14 20.09 42.55
CA GLN A 234 21.43 20.84 43.77
C GLN A 234 22.50 21.90 43.50
N GLY A 235 22.27 23.15 43.94
CA GLY A 235 23.23 24.26 43.82
C GLY A 235 22.75 25.48 43.02
N ASP A 236 21.65 25.35 42.26
CA ASP A 236 21.03 26.48 41.57
C ASP A 236 19.90 27.09 42.41
N GLN A 237 20.03 28.34 42.86
CA GLN A 237 19.01 29.07 43.65
C GLN A 237 17.76 29.49 42.85
N VAL A 238 17.55 28.87 41.69
CA VAL A 238 16.58 29.34 40.71
C VAL A 238 15.23 28.66 40.92
N VAL A 239 14.32 29.36 41.61
CA VAL A 239 13.01 28.85 42.06
C VAL A 239 12.12 28.34 40.91
N TYR A 240 12.28 28.87 39.69
CA TYR A 240 11.43 28.51 38.55
C TYR A 240 11.80 27.20 37.83
N LYS A 241 12.95 26.57 38.13
CA LYS A 241 13.41 25.37 37.38
C LYS A 241 12.49 24.16 37.54
N LYS A 242 12.07 23.88 38.77
CA LYS A 242 11.16 22.76 39.10
C LYS A 242 9.79 22.92 38.45
N PRO A 243 9.06 24.04 38.61
CA PRO A 243 7.76 24.20 37.95
C PRO A 243 7.89 24.20 36.43
N LEU A 244 8.97 24.77 35.85
CA LEU A 244 9.20 24.73 34.40
C LEU A 244 9.43 23.30 33.91
N ALA A 245 10.28 22.52 34.56
CA ALA A 245 10.55 21.14 34.16
C ALA A 245 9.31 20.23 34.34
N MET A 246 8.53 20.43 35.41
CA MET A 246 7.26 19.75 35.60
C MET A 246 6.27 20.13 34.49
N GLY A 247 6.17 21.42 34.15
CA GLY A 247 5.33 21.91 33.04
C GLY A 247 5.73 21.31 31.70
N LEU A 248 7.03 21.29 31.36
CA LEU A 248 7.54 20.70 30.13
C LEU A 248 7.34 19.17 30.09
N THR A 249 7.55 18.49 31.21
CA THR A 249 7.31 17.05 31.32
C THR A 249 5.84 16.73 31.16
N ALA A 250 4.96 17.47 31.84
CA ALA A 250 3.52 17.32 31.74
C ALA A 250 3.05 17.60 30.31
N LEU A 251 3.59 18.64 29.67
CA LEU A 251 3.30 18.96 28.26
C LEU A 251 3.72 17.83 27.32
N LEU A 252 4.95 17.33 27.44
CA LEU A 252 5.45 16.23 26.60
C LEU A 252 4.68 14.92 26.85
N SER A 253 4.38 14.61 28.11
CA SER A 253 3.62 13.41 28.48
C SER A 253 2.17 13.52 28.00
N SER A 254 1.56 14.70 28.16
CA SER A 254 0.22 14.99 27.65
C SER A 254 0.20 14.90 26.13
N TRP A 255 1.22 15.46 25.46
CA TRP A 255 1.35 15.33 24.01
C TRP A 255 1.46 13.85 23.60
N LEU A 256 2.25 13.02 24.28
CA LEU A 256 2.34 11.58 23.99
C LEU A 256 1.03 10.82 24.19
N ILE A 257 0.34 11.06 25.31
CA ILE A 257 -0.86 10.33 25.71
C ILE A 257 -2.09 10.79 24.91
N PHE A 258 -2.23 12.10 24.73
CA PHE A 258 -3.36 12.71 24.05
C PHE A 258 -3.12 12.96 22.56
N TYR A 259 -1.94 12.64 22.00
CA TYR A 259 -1.69 12.70 20.55
C TYR A 259 -2.81 12.06 19.71
N PRO A 260 -3.31 10.85 20.06
CA PRO A 260 -4.45 10.24 19.37
C PRO A 260 -5.69 11.16 19.29
N SER A 261 -5.97 11.91 20.35
CA SER A 261 -7.12 12.81 20.42
C SER A 261 -6.90 14.15 19.72
N LEU A 262 -5.66 14.47 19.32
CA LEU A 262 -5.29 15.69 18.62
C LEU A 262 -5.28 15.53 17.08
N VAL A 263 -5.55 14.32 16.60
CA VAL A 263 -5.56 13.98 15.17
C VAL A 263 -6.94 13.42 14.85
N GLU A 264 -7.60 13.99 13.85
CA GLU A 264 -9.00 13.68 13.50
C GLU A 264 -9.21 12.19 13.18
N GLU A 265 -8.23 11.55 12.53
CA GLU A 265 -8.29 10.14 12.15
C GLU A 265 -7.08 9.39 12.71
N PHE A 266 -7.10 9.09 14.02
CA PHE A 266 -6.05 8.27 14.64
C PHE A 266 -6.60 7.10 15.46
N PRO A 267 -6.19 5.85 15.16
CA PRO A 267 -5.43 5.46 13.96
C PRO A 267 -6.30 5.66 12.71
N ASP A 268 -5.70 6.08 11.60
CA ASP A 268 -6.30 5.97 10.27
C ASP A 268 -5.87 4.63 9.65
N PRO A 269 -6.70 3.57 9.75
CA PRO A 269 -6.41 2.29 9.13
C PRO A 269 -6.62 2.29 7.61
N ASN A 270 -7.15 3.38 7.03
CA ASN A 270 -7.64 3.47 5.65
C ASN A 270 -8.68 2.38 5.32
N TYR A 271 -9.47 1.96 6.31
CA TYR A 271 -10.61 1.09 6.06
C TYR A 271 -11.68 1.86 5.30
N LYS A 272 -12.32 1.17 4.37
CA LYS A 272 -13.43 1.71 3.60
C LYS A 272 -14.73 1.25 4.23
N GLU A 273 -15.61 2.21 4.48
CA GLU A 273 -17.00 1.98 4.85
C GLU A 273 -17.80 1.89 3.56
N GLY A 274 -18.73 0.93 3.49
CA GLY A 274 -19.63 0.85 2.35
C GLY A 274 -20.74 1.89 2.52
N GLU A 275 -20.90 2.78 1.55
CA GLU A 275 -21.78 3.96 1.65
C GLU A 275 -23.24 3.60 1.36
N VAL A 276 -23.48 2.47 0.67
CA VAL A 276 -24.83 2.04 0.25
C VAL A 276 -25.20 0.64 0.80
N PRO A 277 -25.49 0.48 2.10
CA PRO A 277 -25.81 -0.82 2.73
C PRO A 277 -26.89 -1.63 2.02
N ALA A 278 -27.97 -0.98 1.57
CA ALA A 278 -29.09 -1.63 0.90
C ALA A 278 -28.69 -2.30 -0.43
N LEU A 279 -27.69 -1.75 -1.14
CA LEU A 279 -27.13 -2.39 -2.34
C LEU A 279 -26.46 -3.72 -1.98
N TYR A 280 -25.68 -3.74 -0.90
CA TYR A 280 -25.00 -4.96 -0.45
C TYR A 280 -26.00 -6.00 0.06
N GLU A 281 -27.01 -5.58 0.83
CA GLU A 281 -28.07 -6.46 1.32
C GLU A 281 -28.86 -7.09 0.17
N PHE A 282 -29.14 -6.32 -0.89
CA PHE A 282 -29.74 -6.86 -2.11
C PHE A 282 -28.87 -7.94 -2.75
N PHE A 283 -27.58 -7.67 -2.97
CA PHE A 283 -26.68 -8.66 -3.60
C PHE A 283 -26.34 -9.85 -2.69
N GLN A 284 -26.46 -9.71 -1.38
CA GLN A 284 -26.33 -10.85 -0.45
C GLN A 284 -27.44 -11.89 -0.65
N GLN A 285 -28.62 -11.48 -1.15
CA GLN A 285 -29.75 -12.37 -1.39
C GLN A 285 -29.70 -13.08 -2.75
N GLN A 286 -28.86 -12.61 -3.68
CA GLN A 286 -28.71 -13.19 -5.03
C GLN A 286 -27.92 -14.51 -5.00
N PRO A 287 -27.96 -15.36 -6.04
CA PRO A 287 -27.12 -16.55 -6.15
C PRO A 287 -25.61 -16.26 -5.99
N LYS A 288 -24.82 -17.23 -5.50
CA LYS A 288 -23.39 -17.01 -5.19
C LYS A 288 -22.51 -16.85 -6.43
N ASP A 289 -22.95 -17.42 -7.54
CA ASP A 289 -22.37 -17.34 -8.87
C ASP A 289 -22.73 -16.06 -9.63
N THR A 290 -23.56 -15.19 -9.05
CA THR A 290 -23.92 -13.90 -9.63
C THR A 290 -22.69 -13.06 -10.01
N LEU A 291 -22.68 -12.57 -11.25
CA LEU A 291 -21.69 -11.68 -11.83
C LEU A 291 -22.30 -10.32 -12.18
N ILE A 292 -21.66 -9.26 -11.69
CA ILE A 292 -22.15 -7.89 -11.80
C ILE A 292 -21.24 -7.07 -12.70
N ALA A 293 -21.82 -6.41 -13.71
CA ALA A 293 -21.14 -5.44 -14.56
C ALA A 293 -21.35 -4.02 -14.02
N SER A 294 -20.27 -3.24 -13.90
CA SER A 294 -20.37 -1.83 -13.51
C SER A 294 -19.07 -1.06 -13.73
N LEU A 295 -19.19 0.25 -14.00
CA LEU A 295 -18.10 1.21 -13.92
C LEU A 295 -18.11 2.02 -12.61
N ALA A 296 -19.16 1.87 -11.78
CA ALA A 296 -19.35 2.66 -10.56
C ALA A 296 -18.34 2.32 -9.47
N MET A 297 -17.88 3.34 -8.76
CA MET A 297 -16.87 3.18 -7.71
C MET A 297 -17.35 2.36 -6.51
N GLU A 298 -18.64 2.46 -6.16
CA GLU A 298 -19.22 1.74 -5.02
C GLU A 298 -19.21 0.22 -5.23
N VAL A 299 -19.24 -0.24 -6.48
CA VAL A 299 -19.26 -1.67 -6.83
C VAL A 299 -17.96 -2.39 -6.47
N ASN A 300 -16.84 -1.66 -6.29
CA ASN A 300 -15.58 -2.23 -5.80
C ASN A 300 -15.73 -2.94 -4.43
N ASN A 301 -16.73 -2.52 -3.64
CA ASN A 301 -17.00 -3.01 -2.30
C ASN A 301 -17.87 -4.26 -2.26
N ILE A 302 -18.58 -4.59 -3.34
CA ILE A 302 -19.51 -5.74 -3.42
C ILE A 302 -18.84 -7.08 -3.09
N PRO A 303 -17.63 -7.42 -3.59
CA PRO A 303 -16.98 -8.67 -3.22
C PRO A 303 -16.74 -8.83 -1.71
N SER A 304 -16.49 -7.72 -1.01
CA SER A 304 -16.22 -7.75 0.43
C SER A 304 -17.52 -7.77 1.26
N PHE A 305 -18.50 -6.93 0.94
CA PHE A 305 -19.71 -6.79 1.75
C PHE A 305 -20.84 -7.74 1.33
N ALA A 306 -20.97 -8.05 0.05
CA ALA A 306 -22.03 -8.91 -0.46
C ALA A 306 -21.55 -10.31 -0.85
N GLN A 307 -20.24 -10.53 -0.99
CA GLN A 307 -19.64 -11.79 -1.44
C GLN A 307 -20.22 -12.22 -2.80
N ARG A 308 -20.32 -11.29 -3.75
CA ARG A 308 -20.66 -11.54 -5.15
C ARG A 308 -19.55 -11.05 -6.06
N SER A 309 -19.47 -11.66 -7.23
CA SER A 309 -18.43 -11.35 -8.21
C SER A 309 -18.79 -10.10 -8.99
N ILE A 310 -17.77 -9.33 -9.32
CA ILE A 310 -17.89 -8.20 -10.25
C ILE A 310 -16.99 -8.51 -11.45
N LEU A 311 -17.39 -8.10 -12.66
CA LEU A 311 -16.60 -8.35 -13.87
C LEU A 311 -15.28 -7.58 -13.82
N VAL A 312 -15.37 -6.30 -13.46
CA VAL A 312 -14.26 -5.35 -13.34
C VAL A 312 -14.52 -4.38 -12.20
N GLY A 313 -13.47 -3.74 -11.72
CA GLY A 313 -13.56 -2.66 -10.75
C GLY A 313 -12.21 -1.96 -10.60
N ARG A 314 -12.23 -0.65 -10.40
CA ARG A 314 -11.02 0.18 -10.29
C ARG A 314 -10.03 -0.34 -9.24
N GLU A 315 -10.50 -0.89 -8.12
CA GLU A 315 -9.63 -1.40 -7.06
C GLU A 315 -8.84 -2.65 -7.47
N TYR A 316 -9.29 -3.36 -8.50
CA TYR A 316 -8.65 -4.55 -9.05
C TYR A 316 -7.80 -4.27 -10.30
N ALA A 317 -7.76 -3.02 -10.77
CA ALA A 317 -7.03 -2.56 -11.95
C ALA A 317 -5.53 -2.32 -11.66
N ILE A 318 -4.79 -3.40 -11.38
CA ILE A 318 -3.38 -3.34 -10.97
C ILE A 318 -2.46 -3.93 -12.07
N PRO A 319 -1.77 -3.08 -12.87
CA PRO A 319 -1.15 -3.44 -14.15
C PRO A 319 0.29 -3.98 -14.05
N TYR A 320 0.60 -4.83 -13.06
CA TYR A 320 1.97 -5.37 -12.93
C TYR A 320 2.19 -6.73 -13.61
N GLN A 321 1.13 -7.52 -13.79
CA GLN A 321 1.18 -8.86 -14.38
C GLN A 321 0.37 -8.84 -15.68
N LEU A 322 1.04 -8.97 -16.82
CA LEU A 322 0.42 -8.71 -18.13
C LEU A 322 -0.63 -9.76 -18.53
N GLY A 323 -0.45 -11.02 -18.14
CA GLY A 323 -1.42 -12.09 -18.41
C GLY A 323 -2.75 -11.86 -17.68
N TYR A 324 -2.71 -11.28 -16.48
CA TYR A 324 -3.93 -10.84 -15.79
C TYR A 324 -4.47 -9.52 -16.38
N TYR A 325 -3.60 -8.53 -16.52
CA TYR A 325 -4.03 -7.17 -16.78
C TYR A 325 -4.56 -6.95 -18.21
N SER A 326 -4.04 -7.68 -19.19
CA SER A 326 -4.56 -7.64 -20.57
C SER A 326 -6.03 -8.08 -20.64
N LEU A 327 -6.35 -9.25 -20.08
CA LEU A 327 -7.71 -9.77 -19.98
C LEU A 327 -8.63 -8.84 -19.17
N PHE A 328 -8.10 -8.27 -18.08
CA PHE A 328 -8.84 -7.31 -17.28
C PHE A 328 -9.16 -6.04 -18.09
N ARG A 329 -8.18 -5.47 -18.81
CA ARG A 329 -8.36 -4.26 -19.62
C ARG A 329 -9.33 -4.48 -20.77
N GLU A 330 -9.28 -5.64 -21.43
CA GLU A 330 -10.24 -6.04 -22.47
C GLU A 330 -11.68 -5.98 -21.95
N ARG A 331 -11.94 -6.60 -20.80
CA ARG A 331 -13.27 -6.56 -20.15
C ARG A 331 -13.73 -5.14 -19.81
N VAL A 332 -12.83 -4.25 -19.38
CA VAL A 332 -13.17 -2.85 -19.11
C VAL A 332 -13.55 -2.13 -20.41
N VAL A 333 -12.79 -2.33 -21.48
CA VAL A 333 -13.05 -1.71 -22.78
C VAL A 333 -14.38 -2.20 -23.37
N ASP A 334 -14.63 -3.51 -23.31
CA ASP A 334 -15.89 -4.10 -23.78
C ASP A 334 -17.07 -3.59 -22.95
N LEU A 335 -16.90 -3.47 -21.63
CA LEU A 335 -17.93 -2.92 -20.75
C LEU A 335 -18.26 -1.47 -21.10
N ILE A 336 -17.24 -0.61 -21.31
CA ILE A 336 -17.46 0.77 -21.73
C ILE A 336 -18.19 0.80 -23.07
N ARG A 337 -17.72 0.04 -24.07
CA ARG A 337 -18.37 0.01 -25.39
C ARG A 337 -19.82 -0.43 -25.30
N ALA A 338 -20.11 -1.48 -24.54
CA ALA A 338 -21.47 -1.97 -24.34
C ALA A 338 -22.34 -0.95 -23.59
N GLN A 339 -21.85 -0.35 -22.49
CA GLN A 339 -22.62 0.59 -21.68
C GLN A 339 -23.12 1.80 -22.48
N TYR A 340 -22.29 2.29 -23.41
CA TYR A 340 -22.56 3.50 -24.19
C TYR A 340 -23.05 3.21 -25.62
N SER A 341 -23.25 1.95 -26.00
CA SER A 341 -23.76 1.59 -27.33
C SER A 341 -25.22 2.04 -27.49
N PRO A 342 -25.59 2.69 -28.62
CA PRO A 342 -26.99 2.94 -28.95
C PRO A 342 -27.72 1.69 -29.45
N ASP A 343 -26.97 0.65 -29.81
CA ASP A 343 -27.50 -0.64 -30.26
C ASP A 343 -27.60 -1.60 -29.07
N LEU A 344 -28.83 -2.03 -28.77
CA LEU A 344 -29.12 -2.94 -27.67
C LEU A 344 -28.50 -4.33 -27.92
N SER A 345 -28.35 -4.75 -29.18
CA SER A 345 -27.73 -6.05 -29.50
C SER A 345 -26.31 -6.17 -28.96
N VAL A 346 -25.53 -5.08 -28.98
CA VAL A 346 -24.18 -5.02 -28.40
C VAL A 346 -24.22 -5.25 -26.88
N VAL A 347 -25.22 -4.70 -26.19
CA VAL A 347 -25.41 -4.92 -24.74
C VAL A 347 -25.77 -6.39 -24.48
N GLN A 348 -26.66 -6.96 -25.29
CA GLN A 348 -27.11 -8.35 -25.16
C GLN A 348 -25.98 -9.34 -25.43
N GLU A 349 -25.19 -9.12 -26.48
CA GLU A 349 -23.99 -9.90 -26.79
C GLU A 349 -22.98 -9.83 -25.64
N PHE A 350 -22.74 -8.65 -25.07
CA PHE A 350 -21.87 -8.49 -23.91
C PHE A 350 -22.38 -9.28 -22.69
N ILE A 351 -23.68 -9.19 -22.39
CA ILE A 351 -24.31 -9.95 -21.30
C ILE A 351 -24.09 -11.45 -21.50
N GLN A 352 -24.31 -11.96 -22.70
CA GLN A 352 -24.16 -13.39 -23.02
C GLN A 352 -22.69 -13.83 -23.02
N GLN A 353 -21.79 -13.03 -23.56
CA GLN A 353 -20.36 -13.32 -23.64
C GLN A 353 -19.74 -13.47 -22.25
N TYR A 354 -20.11 -12.59 -21.32
CA TYR A 354 -19.52 -12.56 -19.98
C TYR A 354 -20.37 -13.26 -18.91
N GLY A 355 -21.63 -13.59 -19.21
CA GLY A 355 -22.56 -14.18 -18.25
C GLY A 355 -22.94 -13.19 -17.15
N ILE A 356 -23.34 -11.97 -17.54
CA ILE A 356 -23.73 -10.92 -16.59
C ILE A 356 -25.15 -11.17 -16.09
N ASP A 357 -25.37 -11.12 -14.77
CA ASP A 357 -26.69 -11.25 -14.17
C ASP A 357 -27.30 -9.89 -13.81
N PHE A 358 -26.45 -8.94 -13.42
CA PHE A 358 -26.88 -7.59 -13.06
C PHE A 358 -25.92 -6.53 -13.62
N TRP A 359 -26.49 -5.38 -13.98
CA TRP A 359 -25.75 -4.20 -14.37
C TRP A 359 -26.00 -3.08 -13.37
N VAL A 360 -24.95 -2.50 -12.80
CA VAL A 360 -25.07 -1.37 -11.86
C VAL A 360 -24.54 -0.09 -12.51
N LEU A 361 -25.32 0.97 -12.45
CA LEU A 361 -25.02 2.27 -13.01
C LEU A 361 -25.09 3.34 -11.92
N ASP A 362 -24.18 4.32 -11.94
CA ASP A 362 -24.46 5.63 -11.32
C ASP A 362 -25.62 6.29 -12.09
N HIS A 363 -26.41 7.12 -11.40
CA HIS A 363 -27.59 7.77 -11.99
C HIS A 363 -27.25 8.62 -13.24
N ASP A 364 -26.05 9.21 -13.28
CA ASP A 364 -25.54 10.00 -14.40
C ASP A 364 -24.56 9.23 -15.32
N ALA A 365 -24.42 7.91 -15.11
CA ALA A 365 -23.42 7.08 -15.80
C ALA A 365 -23.59 7.03 -17.33
N LEU A 366 -24.77 7.36 -17.87
CA LEU A 366 -25.07 7.33 -19.31
C LEU A 366 -24.93 8.69 -20.00
N THR A 367 -24.18 9.62 -19.39
CA THR A 367 -23.92 10.97 -19.93
C THR A 367 -22.49 11.10 -20.48
N ALA A 368 -22.29 12.01 -21.43
CA ALA A 368 -20.96 12.30 -21.96
C ALA A 368 -20.04 12.93 -20.89
N GLU A 369 -20.61 13.71 -19.98
CA GLU A 369 -19.88 14.35 -18.89
C GLU A 369 -19.28 13.32 -17.93
N TYR A 370 -20.04 12.28 -17.57
CA TYR A 370 -19.53 11.17 -16.76
C TYR A 370 -18.30 10.49 -17.40
N VAL A 371 -18.35 10.22 -18.71
CA VAL A 371 -17.24 9.58 -19.44
C VAL A 371 -15.96 10.43 -19.42
N ILE A 372 -16.11 11.75 -19.50
CA ILE A 372 -15.00 12.71 -19.58
C ILE A 372 -14.40 12.95 -18.19
N ASP A 373 -15.25 13.08 -17.17
CA ASP A 373 -14.84 13.50 -15.84
C ASP A 373 -14.42 12.34 -14.93
N GLU A 374 -15.02 11.16 -15.09
CA GLU A 374 -14.72 10.01 -14.25
C GLU A 374 -13.31 9.47 -14.54
N ARG A 375 -12.43 9.63 -13.55
CA ARG A 375 -10.99 9.30 -13.69
C ARG A 375 -10.76 7.85 -14.04
N TRP A 376 -11.60 6.95 -13.53
CA TRP A 376 -11.53 5.52 -13.82
C TRP A 376 -11.83 5.21 -15.29
N VAL A 377 -12.80 5.89 -15.88
CA VAL A 377 -13.23 5.65 -17.26
C VAL A 377 -12.29 6.34 -18.24
N ARG A 378 -11.99 7.62 -18.01
CA ARG A 378 -11.21 8.47 -18.94
C ARG A 378 -9.78 7.97 -19.23
N GLN A 379 -9.19 7.14 -18.37
CA GLN A 379 -7.86 6.56 -18.61
C GLN A 379 -7.84 5.54 -19.78
N HIS A 380 -9.01 5.12 -20.26
CA HIS A 380 -9.18 4.26 -21.43
C HIS A 380 -9.39 5.11 -22.70
N GLU A 381 -8.41 5.94 -23.03
CA GLU A 381 -8.50 7.05 -24.00
C GLU A 381 -9.11 6.65 -25.36
N GLU A 382 -8.73 5.50 -25.92
CA GLU A 382 -9.18 5.05 -27.24
C GLU A 382 -10.70 4.82 -27.29
N VAL A 383 -11.24 4.03 -26.36
CA VAL A 383 -12.69 3.73 -26.32
C VAL A 383 -13.49 4.94 -25.82
N VAL A 384 -12.90 5.77 -24.95
CA VAL A 384 -13.51 7.03 -24.50
C VAL A 384 -13.69 7.99 -25.67
N ALA A 385 -12.69 8.13 -26.54
CA ALA A 385 -12.79 8.97 -27.73
C ALA A 385 -13.87 8.46 -28.71
N GLU A 386 -13.99 7.14 -28.88
CA GLU A 386 -15.05 6.49 -29.66
C GLU A 386 -16.43 6.84 -29.10
N VAL A 387 -16.64 6.63 -27.80
CA VAL A 387 -17.91 6.90 -27.11
C VAL A 387 -18.28 8.38 -27.17
N VAL A 388 -17.35 9.28 -26.87
CA VAL A 388 -17.62 10.73 -26.90
C VAL A 388 -18.00 11.19 -28.31
N ALA A 389 -17.31 10.69 -29.35
CA ALA A 389 -17.65 11.01 -30.74
C ALA A 389 -19.04 10.52 -31.14
N MET A 390 -19.45 9.34 -30.66
CA MET A 390 -20.80 8.80 -30.88
C MET A 390 -21.88 9.64 -30.19
N MET A 391 -21.66 10.02 -28.93
CA MET A 391 -22.64 10.80 -28.15
C MET A 391 -22.80 12.24 -28.67
N GLN A 392 -21.75 12.82 -29.27
CA GLN A 392 -21.83 14.12 -29.94
C GLN A 392 -22.73 14.13 -31.19
N GLN A 393 -23.06 12.95 -31.72
CA GLN A 393 -23.99 12.79 -32.86
C GLN A 393 -25.43 12.54 -32.39
N ASP A 394 -25.77 12.91 -31.15
CA ASP A 394 -27.08 12.71 -30.52
C ASP A 394 -27.52 11.23 -30.42
N ASN A 395 -26.56 10.29 -30.47
CA ASN A 395 -26.83 8.88 -30.23
C ASN A 395 -27.01 8.65 -28.73
N VAL A 396 -28.21 8.21 -28.33
CA VAL A 396 -28.55 7.89 -26.95
C VAL A 396 -28.22 6.42 -26.67
N PRO A 397 -27.49 6.10 -25.59
CA PRO A 397 -27.20 4.71 -25.21
C PRO A 397 -28.48 3.89 -25.02
N ALA A 398 -28.48 2.64 -25.49
CA ALA A 398 -29.62 1.73 -25.40
C ALA A 398 -30.04 1.46 -23.95
N LEU A 399 -29.08 1.46 -23.02
CA LEU A 399 -29.32 1.26 -21.59
C LEU A 399 -30.21 2.35 -20.95
N VAL A 400 -30.41 3.51 -21.57
CA VAL A 400 -31.37 4.52 -21.07
C VAL A 400 -32.78 3.93 -21.01
N ARG A 401 -33.19 3.17 -22.04
CA ARG A 401 -34.47 2.43 -22.01
C ARG A 401 -34.45 1.28 -21.01
N GLY A 402 -33.30 0.64 -20.85
CA GLY A 402 -33.07 -0.40 -19.86
C GLY A 402 -33.28 0.08 -18.42
N VAL A 403 -32.89 1.32 -18.11
CA VAL A 403 -33.15 1.94 -16.80
C VAL A 403 -34.65 2.05 -16.52
N GLU A 404 -35.45 2.44 -17.51
CA GLU A 404 -36.91 2.57 -17.32
C GLU A 404 -37.64 1.22 -17.16
N GLN A 405 -37.16 0.17 -17.82
CA GLN A 405 -37.89 -1.10 -17.95
C GLN A 405 -37.34 -2.23 -17.09
N CYS A 406 -36.04 -2.24 -16.85
CA CYS A 406 -35.30 -3.37 -16.25
C CYS A 406 -34.67 -3.03 -14.89
N SER A 407 -34.97 -1.85 -14.33
CA SER A 407 -34.55 -1.46 -12.98
C SER A 407 -35.24 -2.33 -11.93
N VAL A 408 -34.44 -2.97 -11.06
CA VAL A 408 -34.91 -3.81 -9.94
C VAL A 408 -34.58 -3.21 -8.57
N LEU A 409 -33.67 -2.23 -8.53
CA LEU A 409 -33.32 -1.50 -7.31
C LEU A 409 -32.74 -0.14 -7.68
N GLU A 410 -33.20 0.91 -6.99
CA GLU A 410 -32.61 2.25 -7.04
C GLU A 410 -32.28 2.71 -5.63
N VAL A 411 -31.01 2.98 -5.36
CA VAL A 411 -30.55 3.37 -4.03
C VAL A 411 -29.24 4.12 -4.05
N GLY A 412 -29.11 5.17 -3.23
CA GLY A 412 -27.84 5.87 -3.04
C GLY A 412 -27.26 6.51 -4.31
N GLY A 413 -28.11 6.88 -5.28
CA GLY A 413 -27.66 7.39 -6.58
C GLY A 413 -27.23 6.29 -7.56
N LEU A 414 -27.46 5.02 -7.24
CA LEU A 414 -27.19 3.88 -8.11
C LEU A 414 -28.50 3.24 -8.60
N VAL A 415 -28.46 2.69 -9.80
CA VAL A 415 -29.53 1.90 -10.41
C VAL A 415 -29.00 0.51 -10.71
N VAL A 416 -29.74 -0.53 -10.29
CA VAL A 416 -29.45 -1.92 -10.59
C VAL A 416 -30.43 -2.43 -11.64
N LEU A 417 -29.90 -2.89 -12.77
CA LEU A 417 -30.66 -3.50 -13.85
C LEU A 417 -30.50 -5.01 -13.82
N GLN A 418 -31.59 -5.75 -14.08
CA GLN A 418 -31.55 -7.19 -14.26
C GLN A 418 -31.18 -7.52 -15.72
N ALA A 419 -30.16 -8.34 -15.92
CA ALA A 419 -29.62 -8.63 -17.25
C ALA A 419 -30.59 -9.43 -18.12
N ASP A 420 -31.33 -10.38 -17.57
CA ASP A 420 -32.33 -11.17 -18.32
C ASP A 420 -33.38 -10.28 -18.98
N CYS A 421 -33.85 -9.24 -18.27
CA CYS A 421 -34.79 -8.26 -18.83
C CYS A 421 -34.19 -7.49 -20.02
N LEU A 422 -32.90 -7.15 -19.97
CA LEU A 422 -32.20 -6.49 -21.08
C LEU A 422 -32.03 -7.41 -22.30
N VAL A 423 -31.87 -8.72 -22.07
CA VAL A 423 -31.77 -9.75 -23.11
C VAL A 423 -33.12 -10.03 -23.77
N GLU A 424 -34.21 -10.01 -23.00
CA GLU A 424 -35.57 -10.22 -23.52
C GLU A 424 -36.16 -8.97 -24.21
N ALA A 425 -35.59 -7.79 -23.97
CA ALA A 425 -36.04 -6.54 -24.58
C ALA A 425 -35.80 -6.51 -26.10
N PRO A 426 -36.76 -6.00 -26.90
CA PRO A 426 -36.63 -5.96 -28.36
C PRO A 426 -35.50 -5.01 -28.81
N SER A 427 -34.61 -5.53 -29.65
CA SER A 427 -33.44 -4.82 -30.20
C SER A 427 -33.80 -3.60 -31.06
N SER A 428 -34.93 -3.61 -31.74
CA SER A 428 -35.42 -2.52 -32.60
C SER A 428 -36.87 -2.14 -32.27
N PRO A 429 -37.27 -0.85 -32.40
CA PRO A 429 -38.69 -0.46 -32.31
C PRO A 429 -39.59 -1.14 -33.37
N LEU A 430 -39.02 -1.75 -34.42
CA LEU A 430 -39.76 -2.55 -35.41
C LEU A 430 -40.09 -3.96 -34.93
N ASP A 431 -39.33 -4.50 -33.96
CA ASP A 431 -39.51 -5.87 -33.45
C ASP A 431 -40.60 -5.94 -32.36
N ALA A 432 -41.04 -4.80 -31.82
CA ALA A 432 -42.11 -4.71 -30.83
C ALA A 432 -43.54 -4.81 -31.41
N VAL A 433 -43.68 -5.02 -32.72
CA VAL A 433 -44.97 -5.07 -33.45
C VAL A 433 -45.30 -6.48 -33.98
N GLN A 434 -44.56 -7.51 -33.57
CA GLN A 434 -44.95 -8.91 -33.75
C GLN A 434 -45.16 -9.58 -32.39
#